data_AF-A0AAV9SSI6-F1
#
_entry.id   AF-A0AAV9SSI6-F1
#
_cell.length_a   1.000
_cell.length_b   1.000
_cell.length_c   1.000
_cell.angle_alpha   90.00
_cell.angle_beta   90.00
_cell.angle_gamma   90.00
#
_symmetry.space_group_name_H-M   'P 1'
#
loop_
_entity.id
_entity.type
_entity.pdbx_description
1 polymer ?
#
loop_
_entity_poly.entity_id
_entity_poly.type
_entity_poly.pdbx_seq_one_letter_code
_entity_poly.pdbx_strand_id
1 'polypeptide(L)'
;MACGKDGQIAAAYTCAAPGGSRLTFEFRQWPDRRAEGSIDPSHKGPCAVYMKKVNDMASSAAVGPGWFKIWHEGYNESTQQWCVDQIIENKGFLDVELPSGLPAGYYLVRPELLALHQAFGLKDPQYYVGCAQIYIQSGPAGSLEIPSEYSVSIPGYIDGSEPGNAFNLYEKQHFPYPIPGPEPYNPTGASANTKSDVTFNGGVPSGCIIKNANWCGVKVKGYTSETGCWNAVEACYAQGDDCFSSAPPTGAKNCYVWNDKICKGIENQCKSKNFKGPPEINLSTMTTSIRSIVFTSTNPDDLSSALGVKSDSGFLFSTISYHYRE
;
A
#
# COMPACT_ATOMS: atom_id res chain seq x y z
N MET A 1 1.41 15.85 -4.75
CA MET A 1 2.76 15.32 -5.05
C MET A 1 3.26 14.27 -4.06
N ALA A 2 3.27 14.50 -2.74
CA ALA A 2 3.78 13.50 -1.78
C ALA A 2 2.96 12.20 -1.77
N CYS A 3 1.68 12.26 -1.39
CA CYS A 3 0.86 11.05 -1.20
C CYS A 3 -0.44 11.06 -2.04
N GLY A 4 -0.44 11.77 -3.17
CA GLY A 4 -1.62 11.90 -4.02
C GLY A 4 -2.70 12.79 -3.42
N LYS A 5 -3.94 12.64 -3.92
CA LYS A 5 -5.13 13.33 -3.41
C LYS A 5 -5.43 12.89 -1.97
N ASP A 6 -5.78 13.84 -1.12
CA ASP A 6 -6.07 13.63 0.31
C ASP A 6 -4.90 13.02 1.11
N GLY A 7 -3.68 13.02 0.55
CA GLY A 7 -2.51 12.36 1.14
C GLY A 7 -1.95 12.99 2.43
N GLN A 8 -2.59 14.03 2.97
CA GLN A 8 -2.32 14.53 4.33
C GLN A 8 -3.27 13.94 5.38
N ILE A 9 -4.30 13.20 4.96
CA ILE A 9 -5.25 12.55 5.85
C ILE A 9 -4.75 11.14 6.13
N ALA A 10 -4.39 10.87 7.38
CA ALA A 10 -3.95 9.54 7.79
C ALA A 10 -5.09 8.51 7.61
N ALA A 11 -4.73 7.33 7.11
CA ALA A 11 -5.62 6.19 7.16
C ALA A 11 -5.75 5.71 8.62
N ALA A 12 -6.90 5.13 8.97
CA ALA A 12 -7.17 4.66 10.33
C ALA A 12 -6.25 3.53 10.77
N TYR A 13 -5.64 2.82 9.80
CA TYR A 13 -4.85 1.63 10.07
C TYR A 13 -3.45 1.69 9.43
N THR A 14 -2.50 1.13 10.17
CA THR A 14 -1.11 0.97 9.78
C THR A 14 -0.80 -0.52 9.63
N CYS A 15 -0.05 -0.88 8.60
CA CYS A 15 0.29 -2.25 8.29
C CYS A 15 1.58 -2.64 9.01
N ALA A 16 1.56 -3.74 9.76
CA ALA A 16 2.76 -4.27 10.37
C ALA A 16 3.65 -4.93 9.28
N ALA A 17 4.93 -4.61 9.26
CA ALA A 17 5.90 -5.20 8.34
C ALA A 17 7.17 -5.64 9.09
N PRO A 18 7.65 -6.88 8.93
CA PRO A 18 8.99 -7.24 9.39
C PRO A 18 10.05 -6.43 8.66
N GLY A 19 11.16 -6.11 9.31
CA GLY A 19 12.33 -5.53 8.64
C GLY A 19 12.86 -6.51 7.58
N GLY A 20 13.35 -5.98 6.45
CA GLY A 20 13.80 -6.81 5.33
C GLY A 20 12.69 -7.53 4.56
N SER A 21 11.41 -7.32 4.90
CA SER A 21 10.31 -7.99 4.20
C SER A 21 10.02 -7.37 2.83
N ARG A 22 9.34 -8.13 1.99
CA ARG A 22 8.86 -7.65 0.69
C ARG A 22 7.51 -6.97 0.83
N LEU A 23 7.40 -5.74 0.33
CA LEU A 23 6.15 -5.04 0.12
C LEU A 23 5.66 -5.26 -1.30
N THR A 24 4.35 -5.47 -1.45
CA THR A 24 3.68 -5.58 -2.74
C THR A 24 2.63 -4.48 -2.85
N PHE A 25 2.81 -3.59 -3.81
CA PHE A 25 1.88 -2.53 -4.16
C PHE A 25 1.01 -2.98 -5.33
N GLU A 26 -0.28 -2.66 -5.30
CA GLU A 26 -1.19 -2.98 -6.40
C GLU A 26 -1.74 -1.71 -7.05
N PHE A 27 -1.35 -1.51 -8.30
CA PHE A 27 -1.89 -0.51 -9.21
C PHE A 27 -3.13 -1.07 -9.90
N ARG A 28 -4.21 -0.29 -9.88
CA ARG A 28 -5.47 -0.65 -10.53
C ARG A 28 -5.96 0.50 -11.38
N GLN A 29 -6.36 0.19 -12.61
CA GLN A 29 -7.05 1.15 -13.46
C GLN A 29 -8.48 1.37 -12.97
N TRP A 30 -9.12 0.30 -12.51
CA TRP A 30 -10.42 0.32 -11.87
C TRP A 30 -10.26 0.06 -10.38
N PRO A 31 -10.26 1.11 -9.56
CA PRO A 31 -9.76 0.95 -8.20
C PRO A 31 -10.67 0.09 -7.30
N ASP A 32 -11.96 0.04 -7.62
CA ASP A 32 -12.99 -0.81 -7.00
C ASP A 32 -12.99 -2.28 -7.49
N ARG A 33 -12.06 -2.63 -8.40
CA ARG A 33 -11.97 -3.93 -9.08
C ARG A 33 -13.21 -4.30 -9.91
N ARG A 34 -13.98 -3.32 -10.41
CA ARG A 34 -15.11 -3.63 -11.30
C ARG A 34 -14.68 -4.24 -12.64
N ALA A 35 -13.42 -4.05 -13.03
CA ALA A 35 -12.78 -4.71 -14.17
C ALA A 35 -11.28 -4.90 -13.91
N GLU A 36 -10.65 -5.80 -14.67
CA GLU A 36 -9.20 -6.00 -14.64
C GLU A 36 -8.45 -4.82 -15.30
N GLY A 37 -7.17 -4.68 -14.98
CA GLY A 37 -6.29 -3.64 -15.53
C GLY A 37 -5.58 -2.83 -14.45
N SER A 38 -4.35 -2.40 -14.74
CA SER A 38 -3.50 -1.63 -13.83
C SER A 38 -3.32 -0.19 -14.29
N ILE A 39 -2.91 -0.01 -15.54
CA ILE A 39 -2.68 1.27 -16.21
C ILE A 39 -2.77 1.07 -17.72
N ASP A 40 -3.08 2.12 -18.48
CA ASP A 40 -3.07 2.07 -19.93
C ASP A 40 -1.64 1.79 -20.47
N PRO A 41 -1.45 0.85 -21.40
CA PRO A 41 -0.12 0.51 -21.94
C PRO A 41 0.63 1.66 -22.62
N SER A 42 -0.07 2.72 -23.05
CA SER A 42 0.56 3.92 -23.61
C SER A 42 1.32 4.73 -22.57
N HIS A 43 1.02 4.56 -21.27
CA HIS A 43 1.59 5.34 -20.17
C HIS A 43 3.00 4.89 -19.79
N LYS A 44 3.84 4.60 -20.79
CA LYS A 44 5.24 4.19 -20.61
C LYS A 44 5.99 5.18 -19.72
N GLY A 45 6.85 4.65 -18.87
CA GLY A 45 7.73 5.44 -18.02
C GLY A 45 8.24 4.68 -16.80
N PRO A 46 9.04 5.36 -15.95
CA PRO A 46 9.70 4.73 -14.83
C PRO A 46 8.75 4.53 -13.65
N CYS A 47 9.19 3.73 -12.68
CA CYS A 47 8.62 3.69 -11.35
C CYS A 47 9.70 3.88 -10.29
N ALA A 48 9.29 4.32 -9.11
CA ALA A 48 10.16 4.44 -7.94
C ALA A 48 9.36 4.16 -6.66
N VAL A 49 10.05 3.72 -5.62
CA VAL A 49 9.48 3.61 -4.28
C VAL A 49 10.33 4.43 -3.32
N TYR A 50 9.67 5.34 -2.61
CA TYR A 50 10.29 6.19 -1.59
C TYR A 50 9.76 5.82 -0.22
N MET A 51 10.57 6.08 0.81
CA MET A 51 10.18 5.95 2.19
C MET A 51 10.43 7.24 2.95
N LYS A 52 9.63 7.48 3.99
CA LYS A 52 9.85 8.55 4.97
C LYS A 52 9.54 8.00 6.35
N LYS A 53 10.52 8.04 7.26
CA LYS A 53 10.30 7.73 8.67
C LYS A 53 9.49 8.86 9.31
N VAL A 54 8.51 8.51 10.11
CA VAL A 54 7.67 9.47 10.84
C VAL A 54 7.59 9.10 12.32
N ASN A 55 7.35 10.08 13.18
CA ASN A 55 7.26 9.84 14.63
C ASN A 55 5.87 9.34 15.03
N ASP A 56 4.84 9.86 14.38
CA ASP A 56 3.44 9.54 14.62
C ASP A 56 2.68 9.47 13.29
N MET A 57 2.10 8.32 12.98
CA MET A 57 1.38 8.12 11.73
C MET A 57 0.12 8.98 11.60
N ALA A 58 -0.52 9.36 12.71
CA ALA A 58 -1.77 10.12 12.69
C ALA A 58 -1.55 11.61 12.44
N SER A 59 -0.38 12.15 12.82
CA SER A 59 -0.14 13.60 12.88
C SER A 59 1.08 14.07 12.08
N SER A 60 2.02 13.18 11.73
CA SER A 60 3.21 13.58 10.98
C SER A 60 2.87 13.90 9.53
N ALA A 61 3.31 15.06 9.04
CA ALA A 61 3.07 15.48 7.68
C ALA A 61 3.81 14.59 6.66
N ALA A 62 3.08 14.15 5.63
CA ALA A 62 3.70 13.47 4.50
C ALA A 62 4.55 14.42 3.64
N VAL A 63 4.15 15.69 3.55
CA VAL A 63 4.85 16.72 2.78
C VAL A 63 6.16 17.13 3.47
N GLY A 64 7.12 17.60 2.67
CA GLY A 64 8.38 18.16 3.15
C GLY A 64 9.54 17.15 3.09
N PRO A 65 10.64 17.43 3.82
CA PRO A 65 11.89 16.66 3.75
C PRO A 65 11.77 15.28 4.42
N GLY A 66 12.82 14.48 4.26
CA GLY A 66 12.98 13.17 4.90
C GLY A 66 12.54 11.98 4.04
N TRP A 67 12.24 12.22 2.76
CA TRP A 67 12.02 11.16 1.79
C TRP A 67 13.36 10.66 1.25
N PHE A 68 13.48 9.36 1.07
CA PHE A 68 14.61 8.72 0.38
C PHE A 68 14.08 7.61 -0.51
N LYS A 69 14.71 7.42 -1.67
CA LYS A 69 14.35 6.37 -2.63
C LYS A 69 14.94 5.04 -2.13
N ILE A 70 14.16 3.96 -2.15
CA ILE A 70 14.65 2.61 -1.82
C ILE A 70 14.75 1.71 -3.06
N TRP A 71 14.05 2.07 -4.13
CA TRP A 71 14.00 1.29 -5.36
C TRP A 71 13.53 2.18 -6.52
N HIS A 72 14.01 1.89 -7.74
CA HIS A 72 13.47 2.42 -8.99
C HIS A 72 13.69 1.44 -10.14
N GLU A 73 12.94 1.64 -11.22
CA GLU A 73 13.17 1.00 -12.51
C GLU A 73 12.80 2.00 -13.61
N GLY A 74 13.69 2.17 -14.58
CA GLY A 74 13.54 3.10 -15.68
C GLY A 74 13.10 2.42 -16.97
N TYR A 75 13.90 2.63 -18.02
CA TYR A 75 13.84 1.83 -19.24
C TYR A 75 14.98 0.82 -19.24
N ASN A 76 14.64 -0.46 -19.40
CA ASN A 76 15.60 -1.54 -19.49
C ASN A 76 15.94 -1.79 -20.97
N GLU A 77 17.15 -1.45 -21.39
CA GLU A 77 17.59 -1.61 -22.79
C GLU A 77 17.70 -3.07 -23.22
N SER A 78 17.89 -4.00 -22.28
CA SER A 78 18.03 -5.43 -22.59
C SER A 78 16.68 -6.09 -22.88
N THR A 79 15.66 -5.76 -22.09
CA THR A 79 14.30 -6.27 -22.31
C THR A 79 13.45 -5.35 -23.19
N GLN A 80 13.93 -4.14 -23.47
CA GLN A 80 13.23 -3.07 -24.19
C GLN A 80 11.90 -2.65 -23.51
N GLN A 81 11.84 -2.76 -22.18
CA GLN A 81 10.63 -2.49 -21.40
C GLN A 81 10.83 -1.31 -20.46
N TRP A 82 9.76 -0.54 -20.28
CA TRP A 82 9.64 0.39 -19.15
C TRP A 82 9.16 -0.34 -17.90
N CYS A 83 9.36 0.24 -16.72
CA CYS A 83 8.75 -0.29 -15.49
C CYS A 83 7.23 -0.49 -15.62
N VAL A 84 6.52 0.44 -16.28
CA VAL A 84 5.08 0.33 -16.53
C VAL A 84 4.70 -0.97 -17.25
N ASP A 85 5.54 -1.44 -18.17
CA ASP A 85 5.31 -2.69 -18.90
C ASP A 85 5.38 -3.88 -17.97
N GLN A 86 6.38 -3.87 -17.09
CA GLN A 86 6.55 -4.89 -16.06
C GLN A 86 5.36 -4.91 -15.08
N ILE A 87 4.81 -3.76 -14.70
CA ILE A 87 3.60 -3.67 -13.85
C ILE A 87 2.40 -4.27 -14.58
N ILE A 88 2.21 -3.98 -15.87
CA ILE A 88 1.10 -4.54 -16.67
C ILE A 88 1.24 -6.07 -16.78
N GLU A 89 2.43 -6.56 -17.13
CA GLU A 89 2.74 -7.99 -17.21
C GLU A 89 2.55 -8.70 -15.86
N ASN A 90 2.89 -8.02 -14.77
CA ASN A 90 2.66 -8.48 -13.40
C ASN A 90 1.27 -8.15 -12.85
N LYS A 91 0.27 -7.92 -13.72
CA LYS A 91 -1.15 -7.74 -13.34
C LYS A 91 -1.38 -6.62 -12.31
N GLY A 92 -0.60 -5.55 -12.40
CA GLY A 92 -0.67 -4.39 -11.52
C GLY A 92 0.18 -4.47 -10.27
N PHE A 93 0.92 -5.56 -10.04
CA PHE A 93 1.72 -5.72 -8.83
C PHE A 93 3.14 -5.17 -9.02
N LEU A 94 3.59 -4.38 -8.05
CA LEU A 94 4.98 -3.92 -7.91
C LEU A 94 5.53 -4.43 -6.58
N ASP A 95 6.58 -5.25 -6.66
CA ASP A 95 7.23 -5.86 -5.51
C ASP A 95 8.54 -5.11 -5.21
N VAL A 96 8.73 -4.71 -3.94
CA VAL A 96 9.97 -4.04 -3.48
C VAL A 96 10.38 -4.61 -2.13
N GLU A 97 11.68 -4.90 -1.98
CA GLU A 97 12.25 -5.34 -0.71
C GLU A 97 12.52 -4.13 0.19
N LEU A 98 12.12 -4.24 1.46
CA LEU A 98 12.48 -3.24 2.46
C LEU A 98 13.98 -3.38 2.77
N PRO A 99 14.75 -2.27 2.74
CA PRO A 99 16.12 -2.28 3.24
C PRO A 99 16.22 -2.88 4.65
N SER A 100 17.14 -3.82 4.85
CA SER A 100 17.30 -4.52 6.12
C SER A 100 17.82 -3.61 7.24
N GLY A 101 18.50 -2.51 6.88
CA GLY A 101 18.99 -1.53 7.83
C GLY A 101 17.97 -0.50 8.31
N LEU A 102 16.67 -0.66 8.03
CA LEU A 102 15.62 0.23 8.53
C LEU A 102 15.32 -0.03 10.02
N PRO A 103 15.53 0.96 10.91
CA PRO A 103 15.13 0.82 12.31
C PRO A 103 13.62 0.64 12.45
N ALA A 104 13.19 -0.03 13.52
CA ALA A 104 11.77 -0.17 13.84
C ALA A 104 11.05 1.20 13.95
N GLY A 105 9.75 1.23 13.67
CA GLY A 105 8.92 2.43 13.78
C GLY A 105 8.02 2.68 12.58
N TYR A 106 7.40 3.87 12.56
CA TYR A 106 6.46 4.27 11.53
C TYR A 106 7.14 4.78 10.26
N TYR A 107 6.63 4.32 9.11
CA TYR A 107 7.08 4.77 7.80
C TYR A 107 5.89 5.02 6.87
N LEU A 108 5.96 6.12 6.14
CA LEU A 108 5.22 6.29 4.91
C LEU A 108 6.01 5.65 3.77
N VAL A 109 5.35 4.86 2.93
CA VAL A 109 5.96 4.29 1.72
C VAL A 109 5.18 4.73 0.50
N ARG A 110 5.88 5.35 -0.46
CA ARG A 110 5.31 6.02 -1.61
C ARG A 110 5.77 5.33 -2.88
N PRO A 111 4.96 4.44 -3.49
CA PRO A 111 5.18 4.07 -4.87
C PRO A 111 4.78 5.24 -5.78
N GLU A 112 5.60 5.44 -6.79
CA GLU A 112 5.49 6.46 -7.80
C GLU A 112 5.63 5.79 -9.16
N LEU A 113 4.74 6.15 -10.07
CA LEU A 113 4.82 5.84 -11.49
C LEU A 113 4.77 7.18 -12.23
N LEU A 114 5.61 7.35 -13.23
CA LEU A 114 5.63 8.55 -14.07
C LEU A 114 5.29 8.16 -15.50
N ALA A 115 4.17 8.65 -16.04
CA ALA A 115 3.82 8.41 -17.44
C ALA A 115 4.37 9.53 -18.33
N LEU A 116 5.07 9.13 -19.39
CA LEU A 116 5.83 10.04 -20.26
C LEU A 116 5.17 10.33 -21.60
N HIS A 117 4.00 9.73 -21.87
CA HIS A 117 3.31 9.83 -23.17
C HIS A 117 2.97 11.26 -23.59
N GLN A 118 2.81 12.20 -22.65
CA GLN A 118 2.61 13.63 -22.92
C GLN A 118 3.72 14.54 -22.36
N ALA A 119 4.81 13.95 -21.84
CA ALA A 119 5.88 14.67 -21.16
C ALA A 119 6.58 15.69 -22.06
N PHE A 120 6.83 15.35 -23.33
CA PHE A 120 7.51 16.26 -24.26
C PHE A 120 6.53 17.17 -25.02
N GLY A 121 5.56 16.58 -25.73
CA GLY A 121 4.70 17.31 -26.67
C GLY A 121 3.80 18.35 -25.99
N LEU A 122 3.18 17.99 -24.86
CA LEU A 122 2.31 18.87 -24.08
C LEU A 122 2.99 19.45 -22.85
N LYS A 123 4.24 19.06 -22.56
CA LYS A 123 4.94 19.38 -21.31
C LYS A 123 4.14 18.95 -20.07
N ASP A 124 3.47 17.79 -20.18
CA ASP A 124 2.59 17.24 -19.16
C ASP A 124 3.06 15.84 -18.73
N PRO A 125 4.14 15.74 -17.94
CA PRO A 125 4.52 14.50 -17.28
C PRO A 125 3.51 14.16 -16.18
N GLN A 126 2.99 12.93 -16.18
CA GLN A 126 1.90 12.55 -15.28
C GLN A 126 2.40 11.64 -14.16
N TYR A 127 2.33 12.13 -12.92
CA TYR A 127 2.75 11.40 -11.73
C TYR A 127 1.56 10.66 -11.08
N TYR A 128 1.73 9.35 -10.99
CA TYR A 128 0.81 8.38 -10.43
C TYR A 128 1.33 7.94 -9.06
N VAL A 129 0.79 8.50 -7.97
CA VAL A 129 1.36 8.41 -6.62
C VAL A 129 0.31 8.14 -5.53
N GLY A 130 0.74 7.51 -4.44
CA GLY A 130 0.02 7.50 -3.16
C GLY A 130 0.93 7.03 -2.03
N CYS A 131 0.39 6.88 -0.82
CA CYS A 131 1.18 6.40 0.32
C CYS A 131 0.55 5.25 1.09
N ALA A 132 1.41 4.34 1.49
CA ALA A 132 1.18 3.28 2.44
C ALA A 132 1.62 3.72 3.83
N GLN A 133 0.85 3.35 4.86
CA GLN A 133 1.25 3.48 6.26
C GLN A 133 1.74 2.13 6.75
N ILE A 134 3.02 2.03 7.12
CA ILE A 134 3.59 0.82 7.71
C ILE A 134 4.24 1.07 9.07
N TYR A 135 4.32 0.02 9.86
CA TYR A 135 5.13 -0.04 11.06
C TYR A 135 6.13 -1.18 10.93
N ILE A 136 7.42 -0.84 10.88
CA ILE A 136 8.50 -1.83 10.86
C ILE A 136 8.65 -2.40 12.27
N GLN A 137 8.38 -3.70 12.40
CA GLN A 137 8.28 -4.38 13.70
C GLN A 137 9.64 -4.70 14.33
N SER A 138 10.65 -4.92 13.50
CA SER A 138 12.00 -5.29 13.94
C SER A 138 13.03 -4.74 12.97
N GLY A 139 14.14 -4.23 13.48
CA GLY A 139 15.23 -3.67 12.70
C GLY A 139 16.46 -3.40 13.58
N PRO A 140 17.55 -2.90 12.98
CA PRO A 140 18.72 -2.45 13.73
C PRO A 140 18.37 -1.38 14.76
N ALA A 141 19.12 -1.34 15.85
CA ALA A 141 19.08 -0.25 16.81
C ALA A 141 19.66 1.05 16.23
N GLY A 142 19.22 2.19 16.75
CA GLY A 142 19.72 3.52 16.39
C GLY A 142 18.77 4.32 15.51
N SER A 143 19.19 5.55 15.22
CA SER A 143 18.47 6.48 14.35
C SER A 143 18.64 6.07 12.88
N LEU A 144 17.65 6.40 12.05
CA LEU A 144 17.79 6.29 10.60
C LEU A 144 18.61 7.49 10.10
N GLU A 145 19.83 7.23 9.64
CA GLU A 145 20.69 8.22 9.01
C GLU A 145 20.60 8.09 7.48
N ILE A 146 20.25 9.20 6.82
CA ILE A 146 20.15 9.30 5.36
C ILE A 146 21.13 10.39 4.91
N PRO A 147 22.19 10.05 4.17
CA PRO A 147 23.10 11.06 3.62
C PRO A 147 22.34 12.08 2.75
N SER A 148 22.81 13.31 2.73
CA SER A 148 22.11 14.45 2.11
C SER A 148 21.80 14.24 0.63
N GLU A 149 22.68 13.53 -0.09
CA GLU A 149 22.56 13.20 -1.51
C GLU A 149 21.43 12.21 -1.82
N TYR A 150 20.96 11.47 -0.81
CA TYR A 150 19.85 10.52 -0.89
C TYR A 150 18.55 11.06 -0.29
N SER A 151 18.61 12.20 0.40
CA SER A 151 17.47 12.81 1.08
C SER A 151 16.84 13.90 0.22
N VAL A 152 15.52 13.85 0.07
CA VAL A 152 14.75 14.85 -0.68
C VAL A 152 13.50 15.31 0.05
N SER A 153 12.98 16.46 -0.39
CA SER A 153 11.66 16.96 -0.02
C SER A 153 10.65 16.68 -1.12
N ILE A 154 9.40 16.37 -0.71
CA ILE A 154 8.26 16.25 -1.64
C ILE A 154 7.13 17.16 -1.17
N PRO A 155 6.74 18.20 -1.94
CA PRO A 155 7.38 18.67 -3.17
C PRO A 155 8.80 19.21 -2.90
N GLY A 156 9.60 19.34 -3.96
CA GLY A 156 11.01 19.69 -3.86
C GLY A 156 11.80 19.09 -5.03
N TYR A 157 12.07 17.77 -4.98
CA TYR A 157 12.77 17.09 -6.09
C TYR A 157 11.92 16.93 -7.37
N ILE A 158 10.62 17.20 -7.25
CA ILE A 158 9.68 17.26 -8.38
C ILE A 158 9.25 18.72 -8.49
N ASP A 159 9.97 19.48 -9.32
CA ASP A 159 9.72 20.87 -9.69
C ASP A 159 9.36 21.04 -11.18
N GLY A 160 9.49 19.98 -11.97
CA GLY A 160 9.13 19.92 -13.39
C GLY A 160 10.28 20.22 -14.35
N SER A 161 11.44 20.62 -13.84
CA SER A 161 12.65 20.88 -14.64
C SER A 161 13.55 19.66 -14.80
N GLU A 162 13.20 18.54 -14.16
CA GLU A 162 14.00 17.32 -14.20
C GLU A 162 14.12 16.80 -15.65
N PRO A 163 15.31 16.41 -16.12
CA PRO A 163 15.47 15.92 -17.50
C PRO A 163 14.54 14.75 -17.84
N GLY A 164 14.25 13.88 -16.87
CA GLY A 164 13.33 12.76 -17.03
C GLY A 164 11.86 13.17 -17.25
N ASN A 165 11.48 14.38 -16.83
CA ASN A 165 10.13 14.94 -16.99
C ASN A 165 9.90 15.59 -18.37
N ALA A 166 10.98 15.88 -19.11
CA ALA A 166 10.93 16.42 -20.47
C ALA A 166 11.30 15.37 -21.53
N PHE A 167 11.30 14.09 -21.18
CA PHE A 167 11.77 13.02 -22.05
C PHE A 167 10.82 12.79 -23.23
N ASN A 168 11.37 12.77 -24.45
CA ASN A 168 10.61 12.45 -25.66
C ASN A 168 10.61 10.94 -25.91
N LEU A 169 9.51 10.29 -25.55
CA LEU A 169 9.32 8.84 -25.73
C LEU A 169 9.38 8.39 -27.20
N TYR A 170 9.12 9.28 -28.15
CA TYR A 170 8.86 8.95 -29.56
C TYR A 170 10.06 9.16 -30.50
N GLU A 171 11.11 9.83 -30.05
CA GLU A 171 12.33 10.03 -30.83
C GLU A 171 13.37 8.93 -30.55
N LYS A 172 14.47 8.93 -31.32
CA LYS A 172 15.59 8.01 -31.07
C LYS A 172 16.17 8.31 -29.69
N GLN A 173 15.82 7.45 -28.74
CA GLN A 173 16.04 7.68 -27.32
C GLN A 173 17.53 7.77 -26.97
N HIS A 174 17.86 8.69 -26.06
CA HIS A 174 19.14 8.74 -25.38
C HIS A 174 19.02 7.93 -24.09
N PHE A 175 19.69 6.78 -24.04
CA PHE A 175 19.77 5.93 -22.86
C PHE A 175 21.15 6.09 -22.18
N PRO A 176 21.23 5.93 -20.85
CA PRO A 176 20.15 5.56 -19.93
C PRO A 176 19.12 6.69 -19.72
N TYR A 177 17.87 6.32 -19.46
CA TYR A 177 16.82 7.29 -19.12
C TYR A 177 17.16 8.01 -17.79
N PRO A 178 17.12 9.35 -17.71
CA PRO A 178 17.44 10.09 -16.49
C PRO A 178 16.27 10.05 -15.50
N ILE A 179 16.24 9.02 -14.64
CA ILE A 179 15.18 8.85 -13.63
C ILE A 179 15.16 10.04 -12.65
N PRO A 180 14.01 10.71 -12.44
CA PRO A 180 13.93 11.81 -11.48
C PRO A 180 14.24 11.40 -10.02
N GLY A 181 14.81 12.35 -9.26
CA GLY A 181 15.16 12.17 -7.85
C GLY A 181 16.52 11.49 -7.61
N PRO A 182 16.89 11.26 -6.34
CA PRO A 182 18.19 10.70 -5.97
C PRO A 182 18.29 9.23 -6.37
N GLU A 183 19.49 8.66 -6.37
CA GLU A 183 19.67 7.21 -6.48
C GLU A 183 19.03 6.47 -5.28
N PRO A 184 18.67 5.18 -5.41
CA PRO A 184 18.23 4.38 -4.28
C PRO A 184 19.28 4.33 -3.16
N TYR A 185 18.79 4.42 -1.92
CA TYR A 185 19.59 4.30 -0.72
C TYR A 185 19.15 3.08 0.08
N ASN A 186 20.13 2.24 0.42
CA ASN A 186 19.96 1.09 1.31
C ASN A 186 20.63 1.42 2.66
N PRO A 187 19.87 1.86 3.67
CA PRO A 187 20.42 2.14 5.00
C PRO A 187 21.21 0.96 5.54
N THR A 188 22.38 1.24 6.12
CA THR A 188 23.17 0.24 6.84
C THR A 188 22.91 0.38 8.33
N GLY A 189 22.40 -0.69 8.96
CA GLY A 189 22.10 -0.72 10.39
C GLY A 189 23.28 -1.22 11.21
N ALA A 190 23.48 -0.68 12.41
CA ALA A 190 24.36 -1.31 13.39
C ALA A 190 23.79 -2.70 13.77
N SER A 191 24.64 -3.74 13.80
CA SER A 191 24.24 -5.11 14.10
C SER A 191 23.80 -5.29 15.55
N ALA A 192 22.54 -4.93 15.83
CA ALA A 192 21.80 -5.38 16.98
C ALA A 192 20.33 -5.45 16.57
N ASN A 193 19.81 -6.66 16.37
CA ASN A 193 18.39 -6.89 16.13
C ASN A 193 17.63 -6.56 17.41
N THR A 194 17.16 -5.33 17.53
CA THR A 194 16.15 -5.00 18.53
C THR A 194 14.81 -5.44 17.97
N LYS A 195 14.24 -6.51 18.53
CA LYS A 195 12.79 -6.67 18.47
C LYS A 195 12.20 -5.46 19.18
N SER A 196 11.49 -4.62 18.44
CA SER A 196 10.60 -3.67 19.08
C SER A 196 9.51 -4.53 19.67
N ASP A 197 9.61 -4.73 20.99
CA ASP A 197 8.51 -5.33 21.71
C ASP A 197 7.31 -4.40 21.51
N VAL A 198 6.12 -4.97 21.45
CA VAL A 198 4.85 -4.28 21.69
C VAL A 198 4.14 -3.60 20.49
N THR A 199 2.82 -3.71 20.59
CA THR A 199 1.75 -3.02 19.88
C THR A 199 2.10 -1.61 19.41
N PHE A 200 1.90 -1.35 18.12
CA PHE A 200 1.90 0.00 17.55
C PHE A 200 0.48 0.56 17.52
N ASN A 201 0.35 1.88 17.68
CA ASN A 201 -0.92 2.59 17.47
C ASN A 201 -1.34 2.52 16.01
N GLY A 202 -2.64 2.37 15.77
CA GLY A 202 -3.21 2.23 14.42
C GLY A 202 -3.22 0.79 13.90
N GLY A 203 -2.95 -0.22 14.72
CA GLY A 203 -3.27 -1.60 14.36
C GLY A 203 -4.78 -1.79 14.18
N VAL A 204 -5.20 -2.78 13.37
CA VAL A 204 -6.62 -3.15 13.28
C VAL A 204 -7.06 -3.71 14.65
N PRO A 205 -8.13 -3.18 15.27
CA PRO A 205 -8.60 -3.64 16.57
C PRO A 205 -8.91 -5.14 16.56
N SER A 206 -8.61 -5.85 17.65
CA SER A 206 -8.90 -7.28 17.78
C SER A 206 -10.39 -7.61 17.73
N GLY A 207 -11.26 -6.65 18.07
CA GLY A 207 -12.71 -6.74 17.93
C GLY A 207 -13.24 -6.55 16.50
N CYS A 208 -12.36 -6.21 15.55
CA CYS A 208 -12.73 -6.00 14.16
C CYS A 208 -12.98 -7.34 13.47
N ILE A 209 -14.23 -7.63 13.12
CA ILE A 209 -14.57 -8.90 12.47
C ILE A 209 -14.49 -8.82 10.94
N ILE A 210 -14.65 -7.62 10.38
CA ILE A 210 -14.43 -7.33 8.96
C ILE A 210 -14.13 -5.84 8.79
N LYS A 211 -13.27 -5.52 7.83
CA LYS A 211 -12.80 -4.15 7.58
C LYS A 211 -13.11 -3.75 6.14
N ASN A 212 -13.51 -2.50 5.91
CA ASN A 212 -13.56 -1.88 4.59
C ASN A 212 -12.84 -0.53 4.66
N ALA A 213 -11.64 -0.45 4.09
CA ALA A 213 -10.79 0.75 4.21
C ALA A 213 -10.65 1.21 5.68
N ASN A 214 -11.15 2.38 6.07
CA ASN A 214 -11.07 2.88 7.44
C ASN A 214 -12.17 2.35 8.36
N TRP A 215 -13.26 1.81 7.81
CA TRP A 215 -14.36 1.27 8.59
C TRP A 215 -14.07 -0.15 9.09
N CYS A 216 -14.56 -0.44 10.29
CA CYS A 216 -14.45 -1.73 10.95
C CYS A 216 -15.81 -2.14 11.52
N GLY A 217 -16.29 -3.31 11.08
CA GLY A 217 -17.49 -3.93 11.63
C GLY A 217 -17.17 -4.67 12.93
N VAL A 218 -18.02 -4.48 13.92
CA VAL A 218 -17.89 -5.09 15.25
C VAL A 218 -19.13 -5.90 15.60
N LYS A 219 -18.95 -6.99 16.36
CA LYS A 219 -20.07 -7.87 16.75
C LYS A 219 -21.19 -7.05 17.40
N VAL A 220 -22.41 -7.27 16.92
CA VAL A 220 -23.61 -6.71 17.56
C VAL A 220 -23.79 -7.30 18.96
N LYS A 221 -24.47 -6.55 19.84
CA LYS A 221 -24.74 -6.98 21.21
C LYS A 221 -25.57 -8.26 21.23
N GLY A 222 -25.25 -9.18 22.15
CA GLY A 222 -26.01 -10.39 22.39
C GLY A 222 -27.47 -10.11 22.82
N TYR A 223 -28.38 -11.00 22.44
CA TYR A 223 -29.80 -10.89 22.71
C TYR A 223 -30.45 -12.25 23.02
N THR A 224 -31.50 -12.21 23.84
CA THR A 224 -32.30 -13.39 24.25
C THR A 224 -33.81 -13.14 24.18
N SER A 225 -34.25 -12.03 23.58
CA SER A 225 -35.65 -11.63 23.44
C SER A 225 -35.95 -11.17 22.02
N GLU A 226 -37.23 -11.20 21.64
CA GLU A 226 -37.68 -10.75 20.32
C GLU A 226 -37.29 -9.30 20.04
N THR A 227 -37.58 -8.38 20.97
CA THR A 227 -37.15 -6.98 20.88
C THR A 227 -35.64 -6.86 20.77
N GLY A 228 -34.88 -7.63 21.54
CA GLY A 228 -33.42 -7.62 21.47
C GLY A 228 -32.89 -8.08 20.11
N CYS A 229 -33.55 -9.07 19.50
CA CYS A 229 -33.20 -9.59 18.17
C CYS A 229 -33.38 -8.51 17.10
N TRP A 230 -34.53 -7.84 17.06
CA TRP A 230 -34.81 -6.80 16.08
C TRP A 230 -33.97 -5.54 16.28
N ASN A 231 -33.70 -5.14 17.54
CA ASN A 231 -32.75 -4.07 17.83
C ASN A 231 -31.33 -4.41 17.34
N ALA A 232 -30.93 -5.68 17.40
CA ALA A 232 -29.64 -6.12 16.87
C ALA A 232 -29.58 -6.11 15.34
N VAL A 233 -30.71 -6.37 14.66
CA VAL A 233 -30.82 -6.19 13.19
C VAL A 233 -30.61 -4.74 12.82
N GLU A 234 -31.32 -3.81 13.48
CA GLU A 234 -31.18 -2.37 13.23
C GLU A 234 -29.74 -1.90 13.49
N ALA A 235 -29.14 -2.28 14.62
CA ALA A 235 -27.77 -1.94 14.94
C ALA A 235 -26.75 -2.53 13.94
N CYS A 236 -27.03 -3.70 13.37
CA CYS A 236 -26.19 -4.28 12.32
C CYS A 236 -26.24 -3.45 11.03
N TYR A 237 -27.44 -3.13 10.54
CA TYR A 237 -27.58 -2.37 9.30
C TYR A 237 -27.09 -0.93 9.46
N ALA A 238 -27.22 -0.31 10.64
CA ALA A 238 -26.61 0.98 10.93
C ALA A 238 -25.08 0.96 10.75
N GLN A 239 -24.40 -0.08 11.26
CA GLN A 239 -22.97 -0.27 10.99
C GLN A 239 -22.68 -0.46 9.48
N GLY A 240 -23.57 -1.11 8.74
CA GLY A 240 -23.47 -1.26 7.29
C GLY A 240 -23.58 0.07 6.55
N ASP A 241 -24.50 0.94 6.96
CA ASP A 241 -24.67 2.28 6.40
C ASP A 241 -23.44 3.16 6.66
N ASP A 242 -22.85 3.06 7.85
CA ASP A 242 -21.56 3.69 8.17
C ASP A 242 -20.43 3.16 7.27
N CYS A 243 -20.44 1.86 6.94
CA CYS A 243 -19.48 1.27 6.01
C CYS A 243 -19.62 1.87 4.60
N PHE A 244 -20.84 1.95 4.07
CA PHE A 244 -21.09 2.47 2.73
C PHE A 244 -20.80 3.97 2.63
N SER A 245 -21.17 4.75 3.65
CA SER A 245 -20.93 6.19 3.66
C SER A 245 -19.45 6.56 3.74
N SER A 246 -18.63 5.69 4.36
CA SER A 246 -17.18 5.89 4.50
C SER A 246 -16.34 5.12 3.47
N ALA A 247 -16.97 4.39 2.54
CA ALA A 247 -16.26 3.61 1.54
C ALA A 247 -15.49 4.53 0.56
N PRO A 248 -14.17 4.37 0.42
CA PRO A 248 -13.41 5.11 -0.57
C PRO A 248 -13.71 4.54 -1.98
N PRO A 249 -13.18 5.15 -3.04
CA PRO A 249 -13.37 4.61 -4.38
C PRO A 249 -12.68 3.24 -4.57
N THR A 250 -11.98 2.66 -3.56
CA THR A 250 -11.45 1.28 -3.61
C THR A 250 -12.59 0.26 -3.57
N GLY A 251 -13.82 0.73 -3.35
CA GLY A 251 -15.03 -0.06 -3.30
C GLY A 251 -15.50 -0.36 -1.87
N ALA A 252 -16.68 -0.95 -1.82
CA ALA A 252 -17.42 -1.28 -0.61
C ALA A 252 -17.66 -2.79 -0.49
N LYS A 253 -16.80 -3.63 -1.09
CA LYS A 253 -17.00 -5.09 -1.17
C LYS A 253 -17.32 -5.70 0.19
N ASN A 254 -16.62 -5.26 1.23
CA ASN A 254 -16.81 -5.79 2.57
C ASN A 254 -18.05 -5.21 3.29
N CYS A 255 -18.56 -4.04 2.86
CA CYS A 255 -19.85 -3.54 3.31
C CYS A 255 -21.00 -4.41 2.79
N TYR A 256 -20.93 -4.87 1.53
CA TYR A 256 -21.90 -5.84 1.01
C TYR A 256 -21.85 -7.16 1.77
N VAL A 257 -20.65 -7.68 2.04
CA VAL A 257 -20.48 -8.90 2.86
C VAL A 257 -21.08 -8.71 4.25
N TRP A 258 -20.89 -7.55 4.87
CA TRP A 258 -21.50 -7.21 6.16
C TRP A 258 -23.03 -7.33 6.10
N ASN A 259 -23.67 -6.60 5.19
CA ASN A 259 -25.14 -6.63 5.08
C ASN A 259 -25.64 -8.04 4.71
N ASP A 260 -25.01 -8.69 3.73
CA ASP A 260 -25.50 -9.95 3.16
C ASP A 260 -25.28 -11.17 4.03
N LYS A 261 -24.16 -11.22 4.77
CA LYS A 261 -23.80 -12.38 5.58
C LYS A 261 -24.13 -12.15 7.04
N ILE A 262 -23.92 -10.94 7.55
CA ILE A 262 -24.05 -10.65 8.99
C ILE A 262 -25.47 -10.18 9.31
N CYS A 263 -25.90 -9.07 8.71
CA CYS A 263 -27.19 -8.48 9.06
C CYS A 263 -28.37 -9.34 8.62
N LYS A 264 -28.37 -9.84 7.38
CA LYS A 264 -29.38 -10.82 6.92
C LYS A 264 -29.37 -12.12 7.74
N GLY A 265 -28.21 -12.53 8.26
CA GLY A 265 -28.10 -13.71 9.12
C GLY A 265 -28.87 -13.55 10.44
N ILE A 266 -28.68 -12.42 11.11
CA ILE A 266 -29.42 -12.03 12.32
C ILE A 266 -30.92 -11.90 11.99
N GLU A 267 -31.26 -11.19 10.90
CA GLU A 267 -32.63 -10.96 10.47
C GLU A 267 -33.39 -12.27 10.20
N ASN A 268 -32.76 -13.23 9.50
CA ASN A 268 -33.34 -14.54 9.26
C ASN A 268 -33.55 -15.33 10.57
N GLN A 269 -32.64 -15.18 11.53
CA GLN A 269 -32.79 -15.79 12.85
C GLN A 269 -34.03 -15.24 13.58
N CYS A 270 -34.20 -13.91 13.59
CA CYS A 270 -35.37 -13.25 14.18
C CYS A 270 -36.67 -13.68 13.47
N LYS A 271 -36.68 -13.73 12.13
CA LYS A 271 -37.83 -14.20 11.33
C LYS A 271 -38.24 -15.64 11.66
N SER A 272 -37.26 -16.50 12.00
CA SER A 272 -37.50 -17.88 12.44
C SER A 272 -38.00 -18.02 13.89
N LYS A 273 -38.23 -16.89 14.59
CA LYS A 273 -38.57 -16.83 16.01
C LYS A 273 -37.49 -17.41 16.95
N ASN A 274 -36.25 -17.49 16.47
CA ASN A 274 -35.10 -17.83 17.30
C ASN A 274 -34.45 -16.56 17.81
N PHE A 275 -34.77 -16.16 19.03
CA PHE A 275 -34.34 -14.90 19.62
C PHE A 275 -33.11 -15.01 20.51
N LYS A 276 -32.28 -16.05 20.34
CA LYS A 276 -31.02 -16.22 21.05
C LYS A 276 -29.85 -16.05 20.08
N GLY A 277 -29.15 -14.92 20.16
CA GLY A 277 -28.06 -14.61 19.22
C GLY A 277 -27.09 -13.51 19.71
N PRO A 278 -26.25 -12.97 18.83
CA PRO A 278 -26.23 -13.20 17.38
C PRO A 278 -25.80 -14.62 16.98
N PRO A 279 -26.20 -15.12 15.80
CA PRO A 279 -25.72 -16.39 15.28
C PRO A 279 -24.20 -16.31 15.02
N GLU A 280 -23.52 -17.45 15.09
CA GLU A 280 -22.14 -17.53 14.60
C GLU A 280 -22.13 -17.48 13.08
N ILE A 281 -21.30 -16.60 12.52
CA ILE A 281 -21.22 -16.36 11.07
C ILE A 281 -19.77 -16.60 10.67
N ASN A 282 -19.54 -17.72 10.01
CA ASN A 282 -18.23 -18.10 9.51
C ASN A 282 -17.87 -17.21 8.31
N LEU A 283 -17.01 -16.23 8.53
CA LEU A 283 -16.36 -15.47 7.48
C LEU A 283 -15.07 -16.19 7.09
N SER A 284 -14.91 -16.54 5.83
CA SER A 284 -13.63 -17.04 5.32
C SER A 284 -12.69 -15.87 5.04
N THR A 285 -11.49 -15.88 5.61
CA THR A 285 -10.44 -14.92 5.28
C THR A 285 -9.98 -15.16 3.84
N MET A 286 -10.10 -14.15 2.97
CA MET A 286 -9.47 -14.21 1.65
C MET A 286 -8.03 -13.72 1.77
N THR A 287 -7.09 -14.65 1.95
CA THR A 287 -5.67 -14.35 1.80
C THR A 287 -5.31 -14.36 0.32
N THR A 288 -4.94 -13.20 -0.24
CA THR A 288 -4.30 -13.16 -1.56
C THR A 288 -2.94 -13.86 -1.43
N SER A 289 -2.74 -14.95 -2.16
CA SER A 289 -1.45 -15.65 -2.22
C SER A 289 -0.36 -14.70 -2.72
N ILE A 290 0.78 -14.67 -2.03
CA ILE A 290 1.98 -13.98 -2.51
C ILE A 290 2.40 -14.63 -3.83
N ARG A 291 2.40 -13.88 -4.93
CA ARG A 291 3.10 -14.32 -6.15
C ARG A 291 4.58 -14.02 -5.94
N SER A 292 5.41 -15.04 -5.87
CA SER A 292 6.87 -14.88 -5.91
C SER A 292 7.27 -14.57 -7.34
N ILE A 293 7.36 -13.30 -7.70
CA ILE A 293 8.07 -12.86 -8.90
C ILE A 293 9.16 -11.93 -8.41
N VAL A 294 10.41 -12.37 -8.58
CA VAL A 294 11.60 -11.59 -8.28
C VAL A 294 11.87 -10.73 -9.51
N PHE A 295 11.77 -9.42 -9.37
CA PHE A 295 12.38 -8.51 -10.33
C PHE A 295 13.89 -8.63 -10.15
N THR A 296 14.56 -9.31 -11.06
CA THR A 296 16.02 -9.33 -11.08
C THR A 296 16.49 -7.95 -11.49
N SER A 297 16.80 -7.08 -10.52
CA SER A 297 17.61 -5.91 -10.80
C SER A 297 18.94 -6.42 -11.35
N THR A 298 19.35 -5.96 -12.53
CA THR A 298 20.62 -6.33 -13.16
C THR A 298 21.72 -5.33 -12.81
N ASN A 299 21.64 -4.64 -11.67
CA ASN A 299 22.78 -3.88 -11.18
C ASN A 299 23.80 -4.89 -10.63
N PRO A 300 24.98 -5.07 -11.26
CA PRO A 300 25.87 -6.19 -10.96
C PRO A 300 26.54 -6.13 -9.58
N ASP A 301 26.29 -5.09 -8.79
CA ASP A 301 26.92 -4.88 -7.48
C ASP A 301 26.11 -5.37 -6.27
N ASP A 302 24.87 -5.86 -6.44
CA ASP A 302 23.95 -6.09 -5.29
C ASP A 302 23.62 -7.56 -4.97
N LEU A 303 24.40 -8.53 -5.46
CA LEU A 303 24.13 -9.96 -5.23
C LEU A 303 25.39 -10.75 -4.87
N SER A 304 25.82 -10.62 -3.61
CA SER A 304 26.44 -11.78 -2.95
C SER A 304 26.12 -11.81 -1.44
N SER A 305 25.62 -12.99 -1.02
CA SER A 305 25.37 -13.45 0.35
C SER A 305 24.06 -13.00 1.03
N ALA A 306 23.02 -13.84 0.90
CA ALA A 306 22.48 -14.61 2.02
C ALA A 306 21.04 -15.07 1.72
N LEU A 307 20.87 -16.25 1.12
CA LEU A 307 19.58 -16.96 1.19
C LEU A 307 19.79 -18.43 1.53
N GLY A 308 19.73 -18.69 2.83
CA GLY A 308 19.48 -20.00 3.39
C GLY A 308 18.44 -19.84 4.50
N VAL A 309 17.16 -19.67 4.16
CA VAL A 309 16.06 -19.76 5.13
C VAL A 309 14.87 -20.52 4.52
N LYS A 310 14.52 -21.62 5.18
CA LYS A 310 13.35 -22.48 4.92
C LYS A 310 12.05 -21.75 5.26
N SER A 311 11.02 -22.00 4.45
CA SER A 311 9.64 -21.60 4.73
C SER A 311 9.09 -22.31 5.97
N ASP A 312 8.58 -21.55 6.93
CA ASP A 312 7.38 -21.89 7.71
C ASP A 312 7.09 -20.76 8.70
N SER A 313 6.06 -19.95 8.42
CA SER A 313 5.06 -19.40 9.37
C SER A 313 4.24 -18.32 8.66
N GLY A 314 2.92 -18.37 8.83
CA GLY A 314 1.98 -17.44 8.20
C GLY A 314 2.15 -16.01 8.73
N PHE A 315 2.37 -15.07 7.81
CA PHE A 315 2.40 -13.64 8.10
C PHE A 315 1.22 -12.94 7.39
N LEU A 316 0.66 -11.94 8.06
CA LEU A 316 -0.42 -11.10 7.54
C LEU A 316 0.15 -10.16 6.47
N PHE A 317 -0.36 -10.22 5.24
CA PHE A 317 0.06 -9.37 4.13
C PHE A 317 -0.88 -8.18 3.96
N SER A 318 -0.33 -6.98 3.82
CA SER A 318 -1.10 -5.80 3.45
C SER A 318 -0.97 -5.52 1.96
N THR A 319 -2.05 -5.75 1.20
CA THR A 319 -2.19 -5.18 -0.15
C THR A 319 -2.68 -3.74 -0.01
N ILE A 320 -1.91 -2.78 -0.53
CA ILE A 320 -2.28 -1.36 -0.55
C ILE A 320 -2.68 -1.03 -1.98
N SER A 321 -3.94 -0.62 -2.15
CA SER A 321 -4.54 -0.29 -3.45
C SER A 321 -4.50 1.21 -3.66
N TYR A 322 -4.01 1.65 -4.82
CA TYR A 322 -3.86 3.05 -5.19
C TYR A 322 -4.99 3.55 -6.09
N HIS A 323 -5.23 4.86 -6.06
CA HIS A 323 -6.40 5.51 -6.64
C HIS A 323 -6.06 6.67 -7.55
N TYR A 324 -6.69 6.68 -8.74
CA TYR A 324 -6.74 7.79 -9.68
C TYR A 324 -8.15 8.33 -9.84
N ARG A 325 -8.22 9.66 -9.97
CA ARG A 325 -9.31 10.37 -10.64
C ARG A 325 -8.63 11.32 -11.62
N GLU A 326 -9.02 11.23 -12.89
CA GLU A 326 -8.92 12.37 -13.82
C GLU A 326 -9.73 13.55 -13.28
#